data_AF-A0A6H9YVE7-F1
#
_entry.id   AF-A0A6H9YVE7-F1
#
_cell.length_a   1.000
_cell.length_b   1.000
_cell.length_c   1.000
_cell.angle_alpha   90.00
_cell.angle_beta   90.00
_cell.angle_gamma   90.00
#
_symmetry.space_group_name_H-M   'P 1'
#
loop_
_entity.id
_entity.type
_entity.pdbx_description
1 polymer ?
#
loop_
_entity_poly.entity_id
_entity_poly.type
_entity_poly.pdbx_seq_one_letter_code
_entity_poly.pdbx_strand_id
1 'polypeptide(L)'
;MGDAPLPPEAIEAHERGLAAARRNDLEGAEHWWRIAAEAGVPDAAFQLGYLAETRDDHAEAERWHRQAAEGGHDGGMLGAGAALEKQGRKEEALTFYRRAWEAGADDKAAFNLGRVYDDDGKGDLAAAAEWYGRAAEKGNAAAAYNLGHVRSDQGDRAGQVEAWQRAVELKHPQGAFSLASVHLEDGDEDKAVELWRQAVAEFGHAKAGENIAVYHTRKGEPEKGRFWDEVTRGLTAYSPQFETFGAWTSAASIHRQDVLNKALGEGEGEGEVRFNLDDATLTTGGRTYTGITNLGSFSHLDNSWLWAWANPALGQDVPALARLRELREYGEENDIPELVVGRLDLSGFPQPHQAATTMAIAAAALLGGNGVHSCRINEGRGSAYFHLDDPQLPPAEYDHLAAARLLMTATEVFPSDHRLVVRGFLGHYGFSLKMSADVLGGESPQGHSLMVGFTDTGLIKAISSGAGRE
;
A
#
# COMPACT_ATOMS: atom_id res chain seq x y z
N MET A 1 23.73 -46.98 0.99
CA MET A 1 24.67 -46.38 1.97
C MET A 1 23.88 -45.27 2.63
N GLY A 2 23.42 -45.33 3.87
CA GLY A 2 23.85 -46.09 5.03
C GLY A 2 23.74 -45.07 6.16
N ASP A 3 22.70 -45.21 6.97
CA ASP A 3 22.26 -44.36 8.11
C ASP A 3 23.30 -44.34 9.26
N ALA A 4 24.59 -44.23 8.94
CA ALA A 4 25.62 -44.10 9.93
C ALA A 4 25.53 -42.68 10.53
N PRO A 5 25.41 -42.54 11.86
CA PRO A 5 25.37 -41.22 12.48
C PRO A 5 26.67 -40.47 12.18
N LEU A 6 26.53 -39.19 11.85
CA LEU A 6 27.67 -38.30 11.58
C LEU A 6 28.61 -38.26 12.79
N PRO A 7 29.94 -38.21 12.59
CA PRO A 7 30.90 -38.09 13.69
C PRO A 7 30.62 -36.84 14.55
N PRO A 8 30.66 -36.92 15.90
CA PRO A 8 30.45 -35.76 16.76
C PRO A 8 31.37 -34.58 16.43
N GLU A 9 32.62 -34.87 16.04
CA GLU A 9 33.60 -33.86 15.66
C GLU A 9 33.20 -33.11 14.37
N ALA A 10 32.46 -33.77 13.47
CA ALA A 10 31.97 -33.17 12.23
C ALA A 10 30.81 -32.20 12.50
N ILE A 11 29.91 -32.55 13.43
CA ILE A 11 28.82 -31.69 13.89
C ILE A 11 29.42 -30.46 14.61
N GLU A 12 30.40 -30.68 15.50
CA GLU A 12 31.07 -29.59 16.22
C GLU A 12 31.81 -28.65 15.25
N ALA A 13 32.48 -29.20 14.22
CA ALA A 13 33.09 -28.39 13.17
C ALA A 13 32.05 -27.53 12.45
N HIS A 14 30.88 -28.07 12.10
CA HIS A 14 29.82 -27.29 11.48
C HIS A 14 29.34 -26.14 12.38
N GLU A 15 29.10 -26.41 13.67
CA GLU A 15 28.70 -25.39 14.64
C GLU A 15 29.73 -24.27 14.81
N ARG A 16 31.03 -24.63 14.82
CA ARG A 16 32.14 -23.65 14.84
C ARG A 16 32.15 -22.78 13.58
N GLY A 17 31.87 -23.38 12.42
CA GLY A 17 31.71 -22.66 11.15
C GLY A 17 30.57 -21.64 11.21
N LEU A 18 29.39 -22.06 11.67
CA LEU A 18 28.25 -21.15 11.88
C LEU A 18 28.57 -20.03 12.87
N ALA A 19 29.30 -20.34 13.95
CA ALA A 19 29.70 -19.34 14.94
C ALA A 19 30.72 -18.33 14.40
N ALA A 20 31.65 -18.75 13.55
CA ALA A 20 32.58 -17.85 12.85
C ALA A 20 31.84 -16.95 11.86
N ALA A 21 30.91 -17.49 11.07
CA ALA A 21 30.07 -16.71 10.15
C ALA A 21 29.26 -15.63 10.89
N ARG A 22 28.68 -15.95 12.05
CA ARG A 22 27.98 -14.95 12.89
C ARG A 22 28.88 -13.81 13.38
N ARG A 23 30.19 -14.02 13.46
CA ARG A 23 31.19 -12.99 13.81
C ARG A 23 31.77 -12.30 12.57
N ASN A 24 31.22 -12.56 11.39
CA ASN A 24 31.72 -12.07 10.11
C ASN A 24 33.15 -12.55 9.77
N ASP A 25 33.55 -13.69 10.34
CA ASP A 25 34.81 -14.37 10.04
C ASP A 25 34.56 -15.47 9.00
N LEU A 26 34.53 -15.08 7.73
CA LEU A 26 34.22 -16.00 6.62
C LEU A 26 35.36 -16.99 6.33
N GLU A 27 36.62 -16.60 6.54
CA GLU A 27 37.76 -17.50 6.37
C GLU A 27 37.74 -18.60 7.43
N GLY A 28 37.49 -18.25 8.69
CA GLY A 28 37.31 -19.21 9.77
C GLY A 28 36.07 -20.08 9.56
N ALA A 29 34.96 -19.50 9.07
CA ALA A 29 33.76 -20.25 8.76
C ALA A 29 34.00 -21.30 7.68
N GLU A 30 34.64 -20.90 6.58
CA GLU A 30 35.01 -21.80 5.48
C GLU A 30 35.94 -22.92 5.95
N HIS A 31 36.96 -22.62 6.75
CA HIS A 31 37.87 -23.63 7.28
C HIS A 31 37.10 -24.74 8.02
N TRP A 32 36.21 -24.35 8.93
CA TRP A 32 35.42 -25.28 9.72
C TRP A 32 34.36 -26.02 8.89
N TRP A 33 33.72 -25.34 7.95
CA TRP A 33 32.77 -25.97 7.03
C TRP A 33 33.45 -26.97 6.10
N ARG A 34 34.69 -26.73 5.62
CA ARG A 34 35.45 -27.71 4.83
C ARG A 34 35.67 -29.00 5.61
N ILE A 35 36.09 -28.91 6.87
CA ILE A 35 36.27 -30.07 7.75
C ILE A 35 34.94 -30.84 7.91
N ALA A 36 33.85 -30.13 8.21
CA ALA A 36 32.54 -30.75 8.41
C ALA A 36 31.99 -31.38 7.11
N ALA A 37 32.11 -30.68 5.98
CA ALA A 37 31.65 -31.17 4.68
C ALA A 37 32.44 -32.41 4.25
N GLU A 38 33.77 -32.42 4.39
CA GLU A 38 34.61 -33.58 4.08
C GLU A 38 34.26 -34.80 4.95
N ALA A 39 33.75 -34.58 6.17
CA ALA A 39 33.22 -35.61 7.05
C ALA A 39 31.75 -36.02 6.76
N GLY A 40 31.14 -35.46 5.71
CA GLY A 40 29.81 -35.84 5.22
C GLY A 40 28.65 -35.01 5.76
N VAL A 41 28.90 -33.87 6.43
CA VAL A 41 27.82 -32.98 6.92
C VAL A 41 27.17 -32.23 5.74
N PRO A 42 25.91 -32.51 5.37
CA PRO A 42 25.28 -31.92 4.19
C PRO A 42 25.09 -30.40 4.29
N ASP A 43 24.74 -29.90 5.48
CA ASP A 43 24.58 -28.47 5.75
C ASP A 43 25.88 -27.70 5.54
N ALA A 44 27.02 -28.27 5.96
CA ALA A 44 28.33 -27.65 5.76
C ALA A 44 28.72 -27.61 4.29
N ALA A 45 28.44 -28.69 3.53
CA ALA A 45 28.64 -28.70 2.09
C ALA A 45 27.76 -27.64 1.39
N PHE A 46 26.51 -27.47 1.81
CA PHE A 46 25.65 -26.41 1.28
C PHE A 46 26.21 -25.00 1.54
N GLN A 47 26.74 -24.73 2.75
CA GLN A 47 27.38 -23.44 3.06
C GLN A 47 28.61 -23.18 2.18
N LEU A 48 29.44 -24.20 1.91
CA LEU A 48 30.58 -24.07 0.99
C LEU A 48 30.15 -23.85 -0.45
N GLY A 49 29.06 -24.50 -0.89
CA GLY A 49 28.47 -24.28 -2.20
C GLY A 49 28.03 -22.82 -2.37
N TYR A 50 27.34 -22.27 -1.37
CA TYR A 50 26.96 -20.86 -1.35
C TYR A 50 28.17 -19.91 -1.35
N LEU A 51 29.18 -20.19 -0.53
CA LEU A 51 30.40 -19.37 -0.50
C LEU A 51 31.15 -19.37 -1.84
N ALA A 52 31.23 -20.53 -2.50
CA ALA A 52 31.82 -20.64 -3.83
C ALA A 52 31.03 -19.85 -4.88
N GLU A 53 29.70 -19.83 -4.81
CA GLU A 53 28.87 -18.97 -5.68
C GLU A 53 29.17 -17.48 -5.49
N THR A 54 29.38 -17.01 -4.25
CA THR A 54 29.74 -15.61 -4.01
C THR A 54 31.11 -15.22 -4.58
N ARG A 55 31.95 -16.21 -4.86
CA ARG A 55 33.28 -16.06 -5.49
C ARG A 55 33.26 -16.33 -6.99
N ASP A 56 32.08 -16.60 -7.55
CA ASP A 56 31.90 -17.00 -8.95
C ASP A 56 32.66 -18.29 -9.33
N ASP A 57 33.01 -19.13 -8.34
CA ASP A 57 33.63 -20.43 -8.59
C ASP A 57 32.55 -21.49 -8.83
N HIS A 58 32.07 -21.56 -10.07
CA HIS A 58 30.99 -22.46 -10.47
C HIS A 58 31.34 -23.94 -10.29
N ALA A 59 32.61 -24.32 -10.45
CA ALA A 59 33.04 -25.70 -10.34
C ALA A 59 33.06 -26.15 -8.88
N GLU A 60 33.57 -25.31 -7.98
CA GLU A 60 33.54 -25.59 -6.54
C GLU A 60 32.10 -25.54 -6.00
N ALA A 61 31.28 -24.59 -6.46
CA ALA A 61 29.87 -24.51 -6.08
C ALA A 61 29.08 -25.77 -6.47
N GLU A 62 29.21 -26.23 -7.73
CA GLU A 62 28.56 -27.45 -8.19
C GLU A 62 28.99 -28.66 -7.36
N ARG A 63 30.30 -28.81 -7.10
CA ARG A 63 30.84 -29.92 -6.31
C ARG A 63 30.19 -29.97 -4.92
N TRP A 64 30.20 -28.85 -4.21
CA TRP A 64 29.70 -28.81 -2.84
C TRP A 64 28.18 -28.96 -2.75
N HIS A 65 27.44 -28.36 -3.69
CA HIS A 65 25.99 -28.54 -3.76
C HIS A 65 25.59 -29.98 -4.11
N ARG A 66 26.29 -30.64 -5.03
CA ARG A 66 26.08 -32.08 -5.31
C ARG A 66 26.32 -32.92 -4.07
N GLN A 67 27.39 -32.64 -3.33
CA GLN A 67 27.68 -33.37 -2.10
C GLN A 67 26.60 -33.16 -1.03
N ALA A 68 26.10 -31.93 -0.87
CA ALA A 68 24.97 -31.65 0.01
C ALA A 68 23.69 -32.40 -0.45
N ALA A 69 23.42 -32.42 -1.76
CA ALA A 69 22.29 -33.12 -2.36
C ALA A 69 22.36 -34.65 -2.20
N GLU A 70 23.55 -35.23 -2.27
CA GLU A 70 23.80 -36.66 -1.98
C GLU A 70 23.53 -36.99 -0.51
N GLY A 71 23.82 -36.04 0.39
CA GLY A 71 23.47 -36.09 1.80
C GLY A 71 21.99 -35.80 2.13
N GLY A 72 21.13 -35.63 1.12
CA GLY A 72 19.69 -35.40 1.31
C GLY A 72 19.31 -33.94 1.60
N HIS A 73 20.24 -32.98 1.51
CA HIS A 73 19.95 -31.57 1.74
C HIS A 73 19.17 -30.96 0.56
N ASP A 74 17.97 -30.46 0.82
CA ASP A 74 17.05 -29.88 -0.17
C ASP A 74 17.63 -28.63 -0.85
N GLY A 75 18.22 -27.72 -0.09
CA GLY A 75 18.92 -26.54 -0.61
C GLY A 75 20.13 -26.92 -1.47
N GLY A 76 20.74 -28.09 -1.20
CA GLY A 76 21.86 -28.62 -1.97
C GLY A 76 21.39 -29.15 -3.32
N MET A 77 20.23 -29.82 -3.35
CA MET A 77 19.58 -30.24 -4.59
C MET A 77 19.21 -29.02 -5.45
N LEU A 78 18.62 -27.98 -4.86
CA LEU A 78 18.31 -26.73 -5.57
C LEU A 78 19.57 -26.03 -6.09
N GLY A 79 20.61 -25.90 -5.26
CA GLY A 79 21.88 -25.28 -5.63
C GLY A 79 22.61 -26.05 -6.74
N ALA A 80 22.60 -27.38 -6.70
CA ALA A 80 23.18 -28.23 -7.74
C ALA A 80 22.45 -28.04 -9.07
N GLY A 81 21.11 -28.01 -9.04
CA GLY A 81 20.29 -27.72 -10.21
C GLY A 81 20.61 -26.35 -10.83
N ALA A 82 20.72 -25.32 -9.99
CA ALA A 82 21.02 -23.96 -10.45
C ALA A 82 22.43 -23.84 -11.05
N ALA A 83 23.43 -24.47 -10.43
CA ALA A 83 24.80 -24.49 -10.95
C ALA A 83 24.89 -25.20 -12.31
N LEU A 84 24.18 -26.33 -12.47
CA LEU A 84 24.10 -27.07 -13.72
C LEU A 84 23.44 -26.27 -14.84
N GLU A 85 22.39 -25.55 -14.51
CA GLU A 85 21.66 -24.74 -15.45
C GLU A 85 22.49 -23.57 -15.99
N LYS A 86 23.27 -22.88 -15.11
CA LYS A 86 24.23 -21.85 -15.52
C LYS A 86 25.26 -22.38 -16.53
N GLN A 87 25.56 -23.67 -16.49
CA GLN A 87 26.46 -24.36 -17.42
C GLN A 87 25.74 -24.92 -18.67
N GLY A 88 24.43 -24.69 -18.83
CA GLY A 88 23.63 -25.20 -19.94
C GLY A 88 23.23 -26.68 -19.83
N ARG A 89 23.45 -27.32 -18.67
CA ARG A 89 23.22 -28.76 -18.44
C ARG A 89 21.80 -29.01 -17.92
N LYS A 90 20.80 -28.62 -18.73
CA LYS A 90 19.37 -28.59 -18.36
C LYS A 90 18.82 -29.93 -17.86
N GLU A 91 19.13 -31.05 -18.52
CA GLU A 91 18.61 -32.37 -18.12
C GLU A 91 19.10 -32.83 -16.73
N GLU A 92 20.36 -32.51 -16.42
CA GLU A 92 20.90 -32.79 -15.08
C GLU A 92 20.24 -31.87 -14.05
N ALA A 93 20.04 -30.59 -14.38
CA ALA A 93 19.35 -29.65 -13.51
C ALA A 93 17.91 -30.11 -13.19
N LEU A 94 17.15 -30.53 -14.21
CA LEU A 94 15.81 -31.10 -14.04
C LEU A 94 15.81 -32.30 -13.09
N THR A 95 16.84 -33.16 -13.16
CA THR A 95 16.97 -34.31 -12.27
C THR A 95 17.12 -33.87 -10.81
N PHE A 96 17.96 -32.87 -10.54
CA PHE A 96 18.14 -32.36 -9.18
C PHE A 96 16.90 -31.63 -8.66
N TYR A 97 16.23 -30.81 -9.48
CA TYR A 97 15.01 -30.14 -9.07
C TYR A 97 13.84 -31.11 -8.82
N ARG A 98 13.69 -32.17 -9.63
CA ARG A 98 12.69 -33.24 -9.37
C ARG A 98 12.95 -33.94 -8.05
N ARG A 99 14.21 -34.30 -7.79
CA ARG A 99 14.62 -34.91 -6.51
C ARG A 99 14.31 -33.99 -5.33
N ALA A 100 14.57 -32.69 -5.46
CA ALA A 100 14.21 -31.72 -4.43
C ALA A 100 12.71 -31.74 -4.16
N TRP A 101 11.88 -31.65 -5.21
CA TRP A 101 10.42 -31.71 -5.09
C TRP A 101 9.93 -33.01 -4.43
N GLU A 102 10.45 -34.16 -4.85
CA GLU A 102 10.10 -35.48 -4.31
C GLU A 102 10.54 -35.65 -2.85
N ALA A 103 11.63 -35.02 -2.45
CA ALA A 103 12.11 -34.97 -1.07
C ALA A 103 11.28 -34.03 -0.16
N GLY A 104 10.24 -33.38 -0.71
CA GLY A 104 9.37 -32.48 0.02
C GLY A 104 9.84 -31.03 0.04
N ALA A 105 10.79 -30.65 -0.82
CA ALA A 105 11.19 -29.25 -0.96
C ALA A 105 9.99 -28.37 -1.35
N ASP A 106 10.11 -27.09 -0.99
CA ASP A 106 9.06 -26.11 -1.15
C ASP A 106 8.74 -25.79 -2.63
N ASP A 107 7.76 -24.91 -2.83
CA ASP A 107 7.37 -24.30 -4.11
C ASP A 107 8.54 -23.96 -5.09
N LYS A 108 9.71 -23.58 -4.58
CA LYS A 108 10.93 -23.25 -5.35
C LYS A 108 11.39 -24.36 -6.31
N ALA A 109 11.29 -25.62 -5.91
CA ALA A 109 11.70 -26.75 -6.76
C ALA A 109 10.79 -26.86 -7.99
N ALA A 110 9.48 -26.80 -7.77
CA ALA A 110 8.49 -26.79 -8.85
C ALA A 110 8.60 -25.54 -9.72
N PHE A 111 8.84 -24.36 -9.14
CA PHE A 111 9.07 -23.14 -9.91
C PHE A 111 10.29 -23.26 -10.85
N ASN A 112 11.41 -23.81 -10.34
CA ASN A 112 12.61 -24.01 -11.15
C ASN A 112 12.40 -25.06 -12.24
N LEU A 113 11.65 -26.13 -11.97
CA LEU A 113 11.25 -27.09 -13.01
C LEU A 113 10.43 -26.41 -14.10
N GLY A 114 9.42 -25.62 -13.72
CA GLY A 114 8.59 -24.86 -14.65
C GLY A 114 9.43 -23.97 -15.55
N ARG A 115 10.39 -23.24 -14.96
CA ARG A 115 11.28 -22.33 -15.67
C ARG A 115 12.23 -23.02 -16.65
N VAL A 116 12.80 -24.17 -16.27
CA VAL A 116 13.69 -24.92 -17.18
C VAL A 116 12.90 -25.54 -18.33
N TYR A 117 11.68 -26.02 -18.08
CA TYR A 117 10.82 -26.53 -19.15
C TYR A 117 10.27 -25.43 -20.07
N ASP A 118 9.98 -24.25 -19.53
CA ASP A 118 9.50 -23.10 -20.31
C ASP A 118 10.54 -22.64 -21.34
N ASP A 119 11.80 -22.50 -20.91
CA ASP A 119 12.94 -22.12 -21.76
C ASP A 119 12.66 -20.87 -22.63
N ASP A 120 12.20 -19.79 -21.98
CA ASP A 120 11.77 -18.54 -22.62
C ASP A 120 10.69 -18.78 -23.70
N GLY A 121 9.70 -19.61 -23.40
CA GLY A 121 8.58 -19.93 -24.30
C GLY A 121 8.92 -20.93 -25.43
N LYS A 122 10.12 -21.52 -25.44
CA LYS A 122 10.61 -22.39 -26.54
C LYS A 122 10.67 -23.87 -26.17
N GLY A 123 10.50 -24.21 -24.90
CA GLY A 123 10.63 -25.57 -24.40
C GLY A 123 9.31 -26.34 -24.39
N ASP A 124 9.19 -27.26 -23.43
CA ASP A 124 7.97 -28.03 -23.21
C ASP A 124 6.99 -27.23 -22.36
N LEU A 125 6.17 -26.43 -23.03
CA LEU A 125 5.16 -25.60 -22.37
C LEU A 125 4.14 -26.41 -21.54
N ALA A 126 3.85 -27.66 -21.92
CA ALA A 126 2.91 -28.49 -21.17
C ALA A 126 3.52 -28.89 -19.81
N ALA A 127 4.78 -29.32 -19.82
CA ALA A 127 5.52 -29.59 -18.60
C ALA A 127 5.73 -28.30 -17.77
N ALA A 128 6.05 -27.18 -18.42
CA ALA A 128 6.18 -25.89 -17.75
C ALA A 128 4.89 -25.49 -17.01
N ALA A 129 3.74 -25.62 -17.69
CA ALA A 129 2.44 -25.31 -17.11
C ALA A 129 2.10 -26.21 -15.91
N GLU A 130 2.41 -27.50 -15.99
CA GLU A 130 2.23 -28.45 -14.86
C GLU A 130 3.04 -28.01 -13.63
N TRP A 131 4.32 -27.71 -13.83
CA TRP A 131 5.22 -27.39 -12.72
C TRP A 131 4.96 -26.01 -12.14
N TYR A 132 4.69 -24.99 -12.96
CA TYR A 132 4.25 -23.70 -12.45
C TYR A 132 2.90 -23.79 -11.72
N GLY A 133 1.96 -24.60 -12.21
CA GLY A 133 0.70 -24.86 -11.51
C GLY A 133 0.91 -25.41 -10.10
N ARG A 134 1.77 -26.44 -9.95
CA ARG A 134 2.12 -27.01 -8.64
C ARG A 134 2.76 -25.99 -7.69
N ALA A 135 3.63 -25.12 -8.19
CA ALA A 135 4.24 -24.08 -7.38
C ALA A 135 3.19 -23.01 -6.98
N ALA A 136 2.29 -22.62 -7.88
CA ALA A 136 1.21 -21.68 -7.60
C ALA A 136 0.20 -22.22 -6.58
N GLU A 137 -0.11 -23.52 -6.60
CA GLU A 137 -0.92 -24.22 -5.59
C GLU A 137 -0.30 -24.13 -4.19
N LYS A 138 1.04 -24.16 -4.10
CA LYS A 138 1.79 -23.91 -2.86
C LYS A 138 1.92 -22.43 -2.48
N GLY A 139 1.33 -21.51 -3.26
CA GLY A 139 1.32 -20.08 -2.96
C GLY A 139 2.41 -19.26 -3.64
N ASN A 140 3.14 -19.82 -4.61
CA ASN A 140 4.16 -19.06 -5.34
C ASN A 140 3.52 -18.08 -6.35
N ALA A 141 3.55 -16.80 -6.02
CA ALA A 141 2.99 -15.73 -6.85
C ALA A 141 3.68 -15.59 -8.23
N ALA A 142 5.01 -15.78 -8.27
CA ALA A 142 5.78 -15.72 -9.51
C ALA A 142 5.48 -16.91 -10.44
N ALA A 143 5.24 -18.09 -9.87
CA ALA A 143 4.81 -19.26 -10.64
C ALA A 143 3.43 -19.05 -11.26
N ALA A 144 2.47 -18.50 -10.51
CA ALA A 144 1.15 -18.16 -11.04
C ALA A 144 1.25 -17.12 -12.18
N TYR A 145 2.11 -16.12 -12.02
CA TYR A 145 2.38 -15.13 -13.06
C TYR A 145 3.00 -15.73 -14.32
N ASN A 146 4.04 -16.57 -14.19
CA ASN A 146 4.69 -17.23 -15.31
C ASN A 146 3.79 -18.26 -15.98
N LEU A 147 2.94 -18.96 -15.21
CA LEU A 147 1.91 -19.85 -15.76
C LEU A 147 1.01 -19.08 -16.73
N GLY A 148 0.62 -17.85 -16.43
CA GLY A 148 -0.20 -17.05 -17.36
C GLY A 148 0.50 -16.75 -18.69
N HIS A 149 1.82 -16.53 -18.68
CA HIS A 149 2.61 -16.41 -19.92
C HIS A 149 2.64 -17.72 -20.69
N VAL A 150 2.95 -18.84 -20.02
CA VAL A 150 2.97 -20.17 -20.65
C VAL A 150 1.60 -20.52 -21.26
N ARG A 151 0.50 -20.20 -20.56
CA ARG A 151 -0.86 -20.40 -21.05
C ARG A 151 -1.18 -19.53 -22.26
N SER A 152 -0.71 -18.28 -22.25
CA SER A 152 -0.80 -17.38 -23.42
C SER A 152 -0.07 -17.96 -24.63
N ASP A 153 1.16 -18.47 -24.45
CA ASP A 153 1.97 -19.06 -25.52
C ASP A 153 1.35 -20.36 -26.07
N GLN A 154 0.61 -21.10 -25.23
CA GLN A 154 -0.21 -22.24 -25.63
C GLN A 154 -1.50 -21.85 -26.36
N GLY A 155 -1.87 -20.56 -26.40
CA GLY A 155 -3.17 -20.10 -26.86
C GLY A 155 -4.33 -20.45 -25.93
N ASP A 156 -4.04 -20.84 -24.69
CA ASP A 156 -5.02 -21.15 -23.65
C ASP A 156 -5.43 -19.88 -22.90
N ARG A 157 -6.34 -19.12 -23.52
CA ARG A 157 -6.82 -17.85 -22.97
C ARG A 157 -7.52 -18.00 -21.62
N ALA A 158 -8.31 -19.06 -21.42
CA ALA A 158 -8.99 -19.30 -20.16
C ALA A 158 -7.98 -19.58 -19.05
N GLY A 159 -7.00 -20.46 -19.29
CA GLY A 159 -5.93 -20.75 -18.35
C GLY A 159 -5.02 -19.54 -18.08
N GLN A 160 -4.80 -18.65 -19.06
CA GLN A 160 -4.08 -17.39 -18.86
C GLN A 160 -4.78 -16.50 -17.83
N VAL A 161 -6.10 -16.31 -17.98
CA VAL A 161 -6.90 -15.50 -17.06
C VAL A 161 -6.89 -16.10 -15.65
N GLU A 162 -7.13 -17.40 -15.53
CA GLU A 162 -7.11 -18.10 -14.23
C GLU A 162 -5.75 -17.97 -13.53
N ALA A 163 -4.65 -18.14 -14.27
CA ALA A 163 -3.30 -18.04 -13.73
C ALA A 163 -2.96 -16.62 -13.27
N TRP A 164 -3.32 -15.59 -14.04
CA TRP A 164 -3.07 -14.20 -13.63
C TRP A 164 -4.03 -13.71 -12.54
N GLN A 165 -5.27 -14.20 -12.47
CA GLN A 165 -6.14 -14.02 -11.31
C GLN A 165 -5.49 -14.60 -10.06
N ARG A 166 -4.96 -15.82 -10.14
CA ARG A 166 -4.22 -16.42 -9.02
C ARG A 166 -2.98 -15.61 -8.64
N ALA A 167 -2.28 -15.03 -9.61
CA ALA A 167 -1.15 -14.13 -9.35
C ALA A 167 -1.59 -12.85 -8.60
N VAL A 168 -2.77 -12.29 -8.92
CA VAL A 168 -3.37 -11.15 -8.18
C VAL A 168 -3.69 -11.54 -6.74
N GLU A 169 -4.33 -12.68 -6.52
CA GLU A 169 -4.66 -13.19 -5.18
C GLU A 169 -3.40 -13.39 -4.31
N LEU A 170 -2.33 -13.90 -4.93
CA LEU A 170 -1.04 -14.13 -4.31
C LEU A 170 -0.16 -12.87 -4.25
N LYS A 171 -0.69 -11.70 -4.60
CA LYS A 171 0.00 -10.41 -4.51
C LYS A 171 1.27 -10.33 -5.36
N HIS A 172 1.22 -10.89 -6.57
CA HIS A 172 2.29 -10.69 -7.56
C HIS A 172 2.26 -9.23 -8.08
N PRO A 173 3.39 -8.48 -8.07
CA PRO A 173 3.41 -7.07 -8.47
C PRO A 173 2.94 -6.76 -9.90
N GLN A 174 3.02 -7.74 -10.79
CA GLN A 174 2.59 -7.62 -12.19
C GLN A 174 1.23 -8.27 -12.48
N GLY A 175 0.64 -9.01 -11.52
CA GLY A 175 -0.55 -9.82 -11.76
C GLY A 175 -1.73 -9.00 -12.28
N ALA A 176 -2.08 -7.93 -11.56
CA ALA A 176 -3.24 -7.10 -11.91
C ALA A 176 -3.00 -6.33 -13.21
N PHE A 177 -1.79 -5.83 -13.44
CA PHE A 177 -1.45 -5.14 -14.68
C PHE A 177 -1.53 -6.05 -15.91
N SER A 178 -1.06 -7.29 -15.81
CA SER A 178 -1.14 -8.25 -16.90
C SER A 178 -2.57 -8.74 -17.13
N LEU A 179 -3.33 -9.00 -16.07
CA LEU A 179 -4.75 -9.36 -16.19
C LEU A 179 -5.56 -8.20 -16.83
N ALA A 180 -5.24 -6.95 -16.50
CA ALA A 180 -5.87 -5.78 -17.12
C ALA A 180 -5.65 -5.76 -18.65
N SER A 181 -4.47 -6.18 -19.11
CA SER A 181 -4.15 -6.22 -20.55
C SER A 181 -5.02 -7.24 -21.30
N VAL A 182 -5.34 -8.38 -20.67
CA VAL A 182 -6.29 -9.37 -21.21
C VAL A 182 -7.68 -8.73 -21.39
N HIS A 183 -8.20 -8.11 -20.34
CA HIS A 183 -9.52 -7.47 -20.39
C HIS A 183 -9.57 -6.34 -21.42
N LEU A 184 -8.48 -5.58 -21.57
CA LEU A 184 -8.37 -4.54 -22.58
C LEU A 184 -8.44 -5.11 -24.01
N GLU A 185 -7.74 -6.21 -24.29
CA GLU A 185 -7.81 -6.90 -25.59
C GLU A 185 -9.21 -7.43 -25.89
N ASP A 186 -9.93 -7.86 -24.86
CA ASP A 186 -11.32 -8.32 -24.95
C ASP A 186 -12.32 -7.15 -25.09
N GLY A 187 -11.84 -5.90 -25.03
CA GLY A 187 -12.63 -4.67 -25.15
C GLY A 187 -13.28 -4.20 -23.84
N ASP A 188 -12.99 -4.85 -22.72
CA ASP A 188 -13.45 -4.47 -21.39
C ASP A 188 -12.49 -3.46 -20.74
N GLU A 189 -12.52 -2.23 -21.25
CA GLU A 189 -11.66 -1.15 -20.76
C GLU A 189 -11.94 -0.81 -19.27
N ASP A 190 -13.18 -0.94 -18.83
CA ASP A 190 -13.57 -0.58 -17.45
C ASP A 190 -12.97 -1.59 -16.46
N LYS A 191 -12.99 -2.89 -16.77
CA LYS A 191 -12.31 -3.90 -15.95
C LYS A 191 -10.79 -3.74 -15.97
N ALA A 192 -10.23 -3.35 -17.11
CA ALA A 192 -8.81 -3.04 -17.20
C ALA A 192 -8.41 -1.88 -16.28
N VAL A 193 -9.23 -0.82 -16.23
CA VAL A 193 -9.01 0.33 -15.33
C VAL A 193 -9.11 -0.09 -13.86
N GLU A 194 -10.08 -0.92 -13.47
CA GLU A 194 -10.18 -1.45 -12.09
C GLU A 194 -8.89 -2.17 -11.67
N LEU A 195 -8.39 -3.07 -12.52
CA LEU A 195 -7.17 -3.83 -12.26
C LEU A 195 -5.91 -2.97 -12.27
N TRP A 196 -5.82 -1.96 -13.15
CA TRP A 196 -4.74 -1.00 -13.10
C TRP A 196 -4.77 -0.16 -11.82
N ARG A 197 -5.94 0.25 -11.34
CA ARG A 197 -6.08 0.96 -10.06
C ARG A 197 -5.58 0.11 -8.92
N GLN A 198 -5.92 -1.18 -8.90
CA GLN A 198 -5.39 -2.14 -7.94
C GLN A 198 -3.86 -2.25 -8.01
N ALA A 199 -3.28 -2.33 -9.22
CA ALA A 199 -1.83 -2.37 -9.39
C ALA A 199 -1.11 -1.11 -8.86
N VAL A 200 -1.71 0.07 -9.03
CA VAL A 200 -1.20 1.32 -8.45
C VAL A 200 -1.32 1.29 -6.93
N ALA A 201 -2.49 0.95 -6.40
CA ALA A 201 -2.76 0.99 -4.96
C ALA A 201 -1.88 0.01 -4.16
N GLU A 202 -1.67 -1.20 -4.68
CA GLU A 202 -0.92 -2.25 -3.98
C GLU A 202 0.60 -2.15 -4.20
N PHE A 203 1.05 -1.75 -5.39
CA PHE A 203 2.47 -1.86 -5.77
C PHE A 203 3.08 -0.58 -6.36
N GLY A 204 2.33 0.52 -6.47
CA GLY A 204 2.82 1.76 -7.07
C GLY A 204 3.17 1.60 -8.55
N HIS A 205 2.43 0.77 -9.29
CA HIS A 205 2.74 0.42 -10.68
C HIS A 205 2.60 1.62 -11.63
N ALA A 206 3.69 2.33 -11.91
CA ALA A 206 3.69 3.58 -12.69
C ALA A 206 3.03 3.46 -14.06
N LYS A 207 3.27 2.35 -14.78
CA LYS A 207 2.67 2.14 -16.11
C LYS A 207 1.15 1.93 -16.05
N ALA A 208 0.64 1.43 -14.93
CA ALA A 208 -0.80 1.29 -14.72
C ALA A 208 -1.43 2.69 -14.57
N GLY A 209 -0.80 3.57 -13.78
CA GLY A 209 -1.19 4.98 -13.68
C GLY A 209 -1.21 5.70 -15.04
N GLU A 210 -0.16 5.53 -15.85
CA GLU A 210 -0.12 6.06 -17.23
C GLU A 210 -1.27 5.56 -18.10
N ASN A 211 -1.61 4.27 -18.04
CA ASN A 211 -2.70 3.71 -18.83
C ASN A 211 -4.06 4.27 -18.39
N ILE A 212 -4.29 4.42 -17.08
CA ILE A 212 -5.50 5.06 -16.53
C ILE A 212 -5.54 6.53 -16.96
N ALA A 213 -4.41 7.22 -16.97
CA ALA A 213 -4.30 8.60 -17.43
C ALA A 213 -4.78 8.76 -18.88
N VAL A 214 -4.25 7.91 -19.78
CA VAL A 214 -4.65 7.87 -21.20
C VAL A 214 -6.13 7.55 -21.35
N TYR A 215 -6.67 6.60 -20.57
CA TYR A 215 -8.09 6.27 -20.58
C TYR A 215 -8.95 7.50 -20.26
N HIS A 216 -8.67 8.21 -19.17
CA HIS A 216 -9.45 9.39 -18.77
C HIS A 216 -9.28 10.56 -19.75
N THR A 217 -8.07 10.79 -20.28
CA THR A 217 -7.86 11.81 -21.32
C THR A 217 -8.72 11.52 -22.56
N ARG A 218 -8.79 10.26 -23.02
CA ARG A 218 -9.64 9.86 -24.15
C ARG A 218 -11.14 10.06 -23.87
N LYS A 219 -11.58 9.89 -22.63
CA LYS A 219 -12.98 10.11 -22.21
C LYS A 219 -13.34 11.59 -22.03
N GLY A 220 -12.39 12.51 -22.23
CA GLY A 220 -12.62 13.94 -22.05
C GLY A 220 -12.50 14.40 -20.59
N GLU A 221 -11.80 13.63 -19.75
CA GLU A 221 -11.58 13.90 -18.33
C GLU A 221 -10.09 14.20 -18.05
N PRO A 222 -9.52 15.28 -18.61
CA PRO A 222 -8.07 15.54 -18.58
C PRO A 222 -7.52 15.74 -17.15
N GLU A 223 -8.34 16.24 -16.22
CA GLU A 223 -7.92 16.44 -14.82
C GLU A 223 -7.74 15.11 -14.07
N LYS A 224 -8.66 14.16 -14.27
CA LYS A 224 -8.47 12.78 -13.81
C LYS A 224 -7.26 12.15 -14.47
N GLY A 225 -7.08 12.40 -15.77
CA GLY A 225 -5.92 11.95 -16.53
C GLY A 225 -4.60 12.41 -15.90
N ARG A 226 -4.47 13.72 -15.64
CA ARG A 226 -3.29 14.30 -14.98
C ARG A 226 -3.03 13.67 -13.62
N PHE A 227 -4.06 13.52 -12.78
CA PHE A 227 -3.91 12.91 -11.47
C PHE A 227 -3.28 11.52 -11.56
N TRP A 228 -3.81 10.65 -12.43
CA TRP A 228 -3.31 9.28 -12.58
C TRP A 228 -1.92 9.20 -13.22
N ASP A 229 -1.53 10.20 -14.01
CA ASP A 229 -0.15 10.33 -14.52
C ASP A 229 0.83 10.66 -13.37
N GLU A 230 0.39 11.48 -12.41
CA GLU A 230 1.21 11.98 -11.31
C GLU A 230 1.21 11.07 -10.07
N VAL A 231 0.25 10.18 -9.91
CA VAL A 231 0.01 9.41 -8.66
C VAL A 231 1.23 8.62 -8.16
N THR A 232 2.13 8.19 -9.06
CA THR A 232 3.38 7.49 -8.71
C THR A 232 4.64 8.35 -8.92
N ARG A 233 4.48 9.63 -9.29
CA ARG A 233 5.55 10.54 -9.71
C ARG A 233 5.58 11.87 -8.92
N GLY A 234 4.65 12.06 -7.99
CA GLY A 234 4.50 13.26 -7.18
C GLY A 234 3.28 14.06 -7.62
N LEU A 235 2.24 14.04 -6.79
CA LEU A 235 1.00 14.76 -7.04
C LEU A 235 1.21 16.27 -6.94
N THR A 236 0.60 17.01 -7.87
CA THR A 236 0.57 18.48 -7.86
C THR A 236 -0.81 19.05 -7.50
N ALA A 237 -1.84 18.23 -7.56
CA ALA A 237 -3.22 18.56 -7.24
C ALA A 237 -3.97 17.30 -6.79
N TYR A 238 -5.12 17.51 -6.13
CA TYR A 238 -6.04 16.41 -5.85
C TYR A 238 -6.80 15.97 -7.11
N SER A 239 -7.35 14.76 -7.06
CA SER A 239 -8.29 14.24 -8.03
C SER A 239 -9.57 15.07 -8.01
N PRO A 240 -10.27 15.22 -9.15
CA PRO A 240 -11.57 15.90 -9.21
C PRO A 240 -12.61 15.35 -8.22
N GLN A 241 -12.54 14.05 -7.94
CA GLN A 241 -13.42 13.38 -6.99
C GLN A 241 -13.11 13.79 -5.55
N PHE A 242 -11.82 13.83 -5.18
CA PHE A 242 -11.41 14.32 -3.86
C PHE A 242 -11.71 15.81 -3.68
N GLU A 243 -11.52 16.63 -4.72
CA GLU A 243 -11.91 18.04 -4.74
C GLU A 243 -13.42 18.22 -4.45
N THR A 244 -14.27 17.41 -5.11
CA THR A 244 -15.73 17.44 -4.92
C THR A 244 -16.11 17.03 -3.49
N PHE A 245 -15.53 15.94 -2.99
CA PHE A 245 -15.73 15.45 -1.63
C PHE A 245 -15.27 16.46 -0.57
N GLY A 246 -14.07 17.00 -0.75
CA GLY A 246 -13.47 18.02 0.10
C GLY A 246 -14.30 19.29 0.13
N ALA A 247 -14.72 19.80 -1.03
CA ALA A 247 -15.60 20.96 -1.12
C ALA A 247 -16.87 20.77 -0.28
N TRP A 248 -17.58 19.65 -0.41
CA TRP A 248 -18.81 19.38 0.34
C TRP A 248 -18.61 19.41 1.87
N THR A 249 -17.49 18.88 2.37
CA THR A 249 -17.27 18.72 3.81
C THR A 249 -16.51 19.88 4.46
N SER A 250 -15.71 20.60 3.67
CA SER A 250 -14.63 21.48 4.13
C SER A 250 -15.02 22.51 5.18
N ALA A 251 -16.04 23.32 4.94
CA ALA A 251 -16.43 24.39 5.86
C ALA A 251 -16.86 23.87 7.23
N ALA A 252 -17.56 22.73 7.28
CA ALA A 252 -17.96 22.10 8.53
C ALA A 252 -16.74 21.48 9.25
N SER A 253 -15.82 20.87 8.50
CA SER A 253 -14.59 20.30 9.02
C SER A 253 -13.63 21.35 9.59
N ILE A 254 -13.51 22.51 8.94
CA ILE A 254 -12.76 23.66 9.46
C ILE A 254 -13.38 24.12 10.78
N HIS A 255 -14.72 24.17 10.89
CA HIS A 255 -15.36 24.54 12.13
C HIS A 255 -15.09 23.55 13.26
N ARG A 256 -15.22 22.25 12.98
CA ARG A 256 -14.86 21.17 13.90
C ARG A 256 -13.42 21.31 14.38
N GLN A 257 -12.49 21.57 13.46
CA GLN A 257 -11.08 21.77 13.78
C GLN A 257 -10.84 22.99 14.69
N ASP A 258 -11.52 24.11 14.46
CA ASP A 258 -11.41 25.30 15.31
C ASP A 258 -11.90 25.04 16.73
N VAL A 259 -13.05 24.36 16.87
CA VAL A 259 -13.62 23.97 18.17
C VAL A 259 -12.69 23.01 18.91
N LEU A 260 -12.14 22.02 18.20
CA LEU A 260 -11.17 21.09 18.75
C LEU A 260 -9.90 21.80 19.23
N ASN A 261 -9.29 22.64 18.39
CA ASN A 261 -8.08 23.39 18.73
C ASN A 261 -8.29 24.24 19.99
N LYS A 262 -9.45 24.89 20.10
CA LYS A 262 -9.82 25.68 21.27
C LYS A 262 -9.99 24.83 22.54
N ALA A 263 -10.56 23.62 22.40
CA ALA A 263 -10.75 22.69 23.51
C ALA A 263 -9.43 22.07 24.02
N LEU A 264 -8.47 21.84 23.11
CA LEU A 264 -7.13 21.35 23.44
C LEU A 264 -6.19 22.46 23.96
N GLY A 265 -6.52 23.72 23.66
CA GLY A 265 -5.75 24.91 24.04
C GLY A 265 -4.83 25.39 22.91
N GLU A 266 -4.82 26.70 22.65
CA GLU A 266 -3.91 27.35 21.69
C GLU A 266 -2.47 27.33 22.25
N GLY A 267 -1.79 26.21 22.04
CA GLY A 267 -0.33 26.02 22.11
C GLY A 267 0.44 26.72 23.22
N GLU A 268 0.65 26.05 24.35
CA GLU A 268 1.92 26.13 25.10
C GLU A 268 2.25 24.76 25.72
N GLY A 269 3.35 24.16 25.24
CA GLY A 269 3.85 22.82 25.56
C GLY A 269 3.63 21.89 24.38
N GLU A 270 4.62 21.37 23.66
CA GLU A 270 5.65 20.46 24.20
C GLU A 270 5.13 19.52 25.32
N GLY A 271 3.81 19.35 25.43
CA GLY A 271 3.22 18.31 26.24
C GLY A 271 3.49 16.98 25.57
N GLU A 272 3.98 16.03 26.35
CA GLU A 272 4.21 14.68 25.86
C GLU A 272 2.90 14.09 25.31
N VAL A 273 2.84 13.90 23.99
CA VAL A 273 1.74 13.18 23.35
C VAL A 273 2.04 11.70 23.50
N ARG A 274 1.18 10.99 24.23
CA ARG A 274 1.22 9.53 24.33
C ARG A 274 0.00 8.96 23.66
N PHE A 275 0.15 7.88 22.91
CA PHE A 275 -0.98 7.17 22.33
C PHE A 275 -0.80 5.66 22.51
N ASN A 276 -1.92 4.95 22.64
CA ASN A 276 -1.97 3.50 22.57
C ASN A 276 -3.00 3.11 21.49
N LEU A 277 -2.52 2.43 20.45
CA LEU A 277 -3.38 2.02 19.32
C LEU A 277 -4.27 0.82 19.70
N ASP A 278 -3.83 -0.03 20.62
CA ASP A 278 -4.59 -1.19 21.11
C ASP A 278 -5.77 -0.76 21.99
N ASP A 279 -5.59 0.29 22.78
CA ASP A 279 -6.64 0.85 23.64
C ASP A 279 -7.41 2.00 22.96
N ALA A 280 -7.02 2.40 21.75
CA ALA A 280 -7.50 3.60 21.06
C ALA A 280 -7.49 4.86 21.94
N THR A 281 -6.38 5.08 22.66
CA THR A 281 -6.22 6.24 23.55
C THR A 281 -5.16 7.22 23.10
N LEU A 282 -5.40 8.52 23.33
CA LEU A 282 -4.45 9.61 23.12
C LEU A 282 -4.45 10.50 24.37
N THR A 283 -3.28 10.70 24.96
CA THR A 283 -3.05 11.67 26.01
C THR A 283 -2.36 12.90 25.44
N THR A 284 -2.98 14.07 25.59
CA THR A 284 -2.40 15.37 25.22
C THR A 284 -2.97 16.46 26.13
N GLY A 285 -2.20 17.50 26.43
CA GLY A 285 -2.61 18.56 27.36
C GLY A 285 -2.99 18.05 28.76
N GLY A 286 -2.40 16.93 29.20
CA GLY A 286 -2.70 16.30 30.50
C GLY A 286 -4.05 15.58 30.58
N ARG A 287 -4.77 15.43 29.48
CA ARG A 287 -6.06 14.71 29.38
C ARG A 287 -5.91 13.51 28.48
N THR A 288 -6.69 12.46 28.75
CA THR A 288 -6.73 11.23 27.94
C THR A 288 -8.08 11.09 27.27
N TYR A 289 -8.05 10.90 25.96
CA TYR A 289 -9.18 10.64 25.09
C TYR A 289 -9.17 9.17 24.69
N THR A 290 -10.35 8.59 24.46
CA THR A 290 -10.59 7.14 24.30
C THR A 290 -11.29 6.78 22.98
N GLY A 291 -11.63 7.77 22.15
CA GLY A 291 -12.20 7.58 20.82
C GLY A 291 -11.28 8.13 19.74
N ILE A 292 -10.14 7.47 19.50
CA ILE A 292 -9.21 7.90 18.46
C ILE A 292 -9.20 6.95 17.27
N THR A 293 -9.01 7.51 16.09
CA THR A 293 -8.59 6.76 14.90
C THR A 293 -7.25 7.31 14.41
N ASN A 294 -6.23 6.46 14.30
CA ASN A 294 -4.96 6.84 13.68
C ASN A 294 -5.16 6.88 12.16
N LEU A 295 -5.17 8.08 11.58
CA LEU A 295 -5.38 8.24 10.15
C LEU A 295 -4.13 7.84 9.36
N GLY A 296 -2.96 8.30 9.80
CA GLY A 296 -1.73 8.09 9.08
C GLY A 296 -0.64 9.07 9.49
N SER A 297 0.39 9.13 8.66
CA SER A 297 1.55 9.98 8.92
C SER A 297 2.06 10.66 7.66
N PHE A 298 2.58 11.87 7.84
CA PHE A 298 3.32 12.61 6.83
C PHE A 298 4.83 12.59 7.14
N SER A 299 5.65 12.30 6.14
CA SER A 299 7.11 12.30 6.23
C SER A 299 7.67 13.63 5.71
N HIS A 300 8.46 14.32 6.55
CA HIS A 300 9.15 15.56 6.18
C HIS A 300 10.47 15.29 5.44
N LEU A 301 10.86 14.04 5.26
CA LEU A 301 12.09 13.66 4.54
C LEU A 301 11.87 13.60 3.02
N ASP A 302 10.71 13.10 2.61
CA ASP A 302 10.37 12.81 1.22
C ASP A 302 9.00 13.35 0.81
N ASN A 303 8.36 14.15 1.67
CA ASN A 303 7.07 14.78 1.42
C ASN A 303 5.94 13.79 1.08
N SER A 304 5.97 12.61 1.68
CA SER A 304 4.98 11.57 1.43
C SER A 304 3.94 11.46 2.55
N TRP A 305 2.71 11.16 2.17
CA TRP A 305 1.67 10.68 3.07
C TRP A 305 1.63 9.15 3.07
N LEU A 306 1.46 8.55 4.24
CA LEU A 306 1.24 7.12 4.43
C LEU A 306 0.02 6.91 5.32
N TRP A 307 -1.03 6.31 4.78
CA TRP A 307 -2.19 5.90 5.57
C TRP A 307 -1.80 4.83 6.58
N ALA A 308 -2.39 4.84 7.78
CA ALA A 308 -2.04 3.89 8.83
C ALA A 308 -2.35 2.43 8.45
N TRP A 309 -3.42 2.19 7.70
CA TRP A 309 -3.76 0.87 7.17
C TRP A 309 -2.74 0.34 6.13
N ALA A 310 -1.95 1.23 5.54
CA ALA A 310 -0.91 0.90 4.57
C ALA A 310 0.48 0.78 5.21
N ASN A 311 0.57 1.02 6.52
CA ASN A 311 1.84 0.97 7.24
C ASN A 311 2.10 -0.45 7.76
N PRO A 312 3.05 -1.21 7.17
CA PRO A 312 3.30 -2.60 7.57
C PRO A 312 3.91 -2.72 8.98
N ALA A 313 4.39 -1.61 9.56
CA ALA A 313 4.92 -1.61 10.92
C ALA A 313 3.81 -1.53 11.99
N LEU A 314 2.55 -1.27 11.61
CA LEU A 314 1.42 -1.22 12.54
C LEU A 314 0.67 -2.56 12.55
N GLY A 315 0.21 -2.97 13.74
CA GLY A 315 -0.79 -4.04 13.86
C GLY A 315 -2.09 -3.60 13.19
N GLN A 316 -2.57 -4.38 12.22
CA GLN A 316 -3.73 -4.00 11.40
C GLN A 316 -5.09 -4.28 12.08
N ASP A 317 -5.10 -5.16 13.08
CA ASP A 317 -6.29 -5.56 13.83
C ASP A 317 -6.38 -4.88 15.20
N VAL A 318 -6.08 -3.57 15.25
CA VAL A 318 -6.15 -2.76 16.48
C VAL A 318 -7.32 -1.78 16.45
N PRO A 319 -7.98 -1.50 17.59
CA PRO A 319 -9.15 -0.61 17.64
C PRO A 319 -8.93 0.76 17.00
N ALA A 320 -7.76 1.37 17.17
CA ALA A 320 -7.46 2.69 16.60
C ALA A 320 -7.38 2.72 15.05
N LEU A 321 -7.39 1.57 14.37
CA LEU A 321 -7.37 1.48 12.90
C LEU A 321 -8.71 0.99 12.33
N ALA A 322 -9.63 0.50 13.18
CA ALA A 322 -10.85 -0.18 12.73
C ALA A 322 -11.71 0.65 11.77
N ARG A 323 -11.84 1.96 12.06
CA ARG A 323 -12.64 2.92 11.28
C ARG A 323 -12.03 3.27 9.92
N LEU A 324 -10.76 2.97 9.68
CA LEU A 324 -10.11 3.25 8.38
C LEU A 324 -10.69 2.43 7.24
N ARG A 325 -11.34 1.29 7.55
CA ARG A 325 -12.04 0.50 6.54
C ARG A 325 -13.13 1.32 5.85
N GLU A 326 -13.87 2.13 6.60
CA GLU A 326 -14.94 2.98 6.07
C GLU A 326 -14.41 4.05 5.11
N LEU A 327 -13.22 4.59 5.38
CA LEU A 327 -12.56 5.53 4.48
C LEU A 327 -12.22 4.88 3.14
N ARG A 328 -11.68 3.66 3.18
CA ARG A 328 -11.29 2.92 1.96
C ARG A 328 -12.50 2.48 1.16
N GLU A 329 -13.50 1.90 1.82
CA GLU A 329 -14.75 1.48 1.18
C GLU A 329 -15.42 2.67 0.49
N TYR A 330 -15.52 3.82 1.17
CA TYR A 330 -16.03 5.03 0.55
C TYR A 330 -15.18 5.50 -0.64
N GLY A 331 -13.85 5.44 -0.52
CA GLY A 331 -12.92 5.79 -1.59
C GLY A 331 -13.06 4.90 -2.82
N GLU A 332 -13.25 3.60 -2.62
CA GLU A 332 -13.48 2.61 -3.67
C GLU A 332 -14.84 2.83 -4.35
N GLU A 333 -15.91 3.05 -3.57
CA GLU A 333 -17.27 3.28 -4.08
C GLU A 333 -17.41 4.60 -4.87
N ASN A 334 -16.59 5.61 -4.55
CA ASN A 334 -16.70 6.95 -5.11
C ASN A 334 -15.51 7.34 -6.02
N ASP A 335 -14.66 6.38 -6.39
CA ASP A 335 -13.48 6.62 -7.24
C ASP A 335 -12.58 7.76 -6.71
N ILE A 336 -12.24 7.73 -5.41
CA ILE A 336 -11.37 8.71 -4.73
C ILE A 336 -10.02 8.07 -4.41
N PRO A 337 -9.00 8.18 -5.30
CA PRO A 337 -7.75 7.44 -5.14
C PRO A 337 -6.97 7.87 -3.90
N GLU A 338 -7.10 9.12 -3.44
CA GLU A 338 -6.43 9.61 -2.23
C GLU A 338 -6.81 8.86 -0.96
N LEU A 339 -7.96 8.19 -0.93
CA LEU A 339 -8.43 7.39 0.21
C LEU A 339 -8.06 5.90 0.07
N VAL A 340 -7.64 5.46 -1.12
CA VAL A 340 -7.41 4.04 -1.47
C VAL A 340 -5.93 3.75 -1.74
N VAL A 341 -5.15 4.72 -2.22
CA VAL A 341 -3.72 4.56 -2.44
C VAL A 341 -2.99 4.76 -1.11
N GLY A 342 -2.31 3.72 -0.64
CA GLY A 342 -1.77 3.68 0.72
C GLY A 342 -0.67 4.69 1.01
N ARG A 343 0.19 4.93 0.02
CA ARG A 343 1.27 5.91 0.09
C ARG A 343 1.17 6.86 -1.09
N LEU A 344 1.13 8.15 -0.80
CA LEU A 344 1.03 9.21 -1.80
C LEU A 344 2.26 10.11 -1.71
N ASP A 345 2.88 10.35 -2.85
CA ASP A 345 3.94 11.35 -2.98
C ASP A 345 3.29 12.73 -3.17
N LEU A 346 3.45 13.62 -2.19
CA LEU A 346 2.89 14.97 -2.21
C LEU A 346 3.96 16.02 -2.53
N SER A 347 5.16 15.62 -2.94
CA SER A 347 6.30 16.52 -3.20
C SER A 347 6.03 17.53 -4.32
N GLY A 348 5.07 17.27 -5.21
CA GLY A 348 4.64 18.18 -6.26
C GLY A 348 3.72 19.32 -5.78
N PHE A 349 3.14 19.23 -4.58
CA PHE A 349 2.34 20.31 -4.03
C PHE A 349 3.23 21.49 -3.58
N PRO A 350 2.76 22.75 -3.70
CA PRO A 350 3.49 23.91 -3.17
C PRO A 350 3.73 23.85 -1.66
N GLN A 351 2.80 23.24 -0.92
CA GLN A 351 2.88 23.04 0.53
C GLN A 351 2.49 21.59 0.89
N PRO A 352 3.41 20.61 0.74
CA PRO A 352 3.10 19.19 0.89
C PRO A 352 2.51 18.81 2.26
N HIS A 353 3.04 19.39 3.34
CA HIS A 353 2.51 19.17 4.68
C HIS A 353 1.08 19.71 4.84
N GLN A 354 0.75 20.84 4.20
CA GLN A 354 -0.61 21.37 4.21
C GLN A 354 -1.53 20.44 3.41
N ALA A 355 -1.08 19.90 2.29
CA ALA A 355 -1.85 18.94 1.50
C ALA A 355 -2.20 17.67 2.32
N ALA A 356 -1.20 17.11 3.02
CA ALA A 356 -1.42 16.00 3.96
C ALA A 356 -2.43 16.35 5.08
N THR A 357 -2.35 17.57 5.62
CA THR A 357 -3.27 18.02 6.67
C THR A 357 -4.70 18.15 6.14
N THR A 358 -4.88 18.70 4.94
CA THR A 358 -6.18 18.75 4.25
C THR A 358 -6.75 17.35 4.03
N MET A 359 -5.93 16.39 3.61
CA MET A 359 -6.34 14.99 3.47
C MET A 359 -6.83 14.39 4.79
N ALA A 360 -6.08 14.58 5.87
CA ALA A 360 -6.46 14.07 7.19
C ALA A 360 -7.79 14.68 7.67
N ILE A 361 -7.98 15.98 7.49
CA ILE A 361 -9.22 16.68 7.89
C ILE A 361 -10.42 16.24 7.04
N ALA A 362 -10.25 16.08 5.72
CA ALA A 362 -11.31 15.60 4.85
C ALA A 362 -11.72 14.16 5.21
N ALA A 363 -10.75 13.26 5.48
CA ALA A 363 -11.03 11.91 5.93
C ALA A 363 -11.75 11.89 7.29
N ALA A 364 -11.31 12.70 8.26
CA ALA A 364 -12.00 12.84 9.54
C ALA A 364 -13.45 13.31 9.37
N ALA A 365 -13.74 14.13 8.36
CA ALA A 365 -15.10 14.58 8.06
C ALA A 365 -16.05 13.41 7.78
N LEU A 366 -15.57 12.42 7.00
CA LEU A 366 -16.30 11.20 6.68
C LEU A 366 -16.54 10.33 7.93
N LEU A 367 -15.56 10.28 8.83
CA LEU A 367 -15.69 9.53 10.09
C LEU A 367 -16.61 10.20 11.10
N GLY A 368 -16.80 11.52 11.02
CA GLY A 368 -17.58 12.28 12.00
C GLY A 368 -16.72 12.86 13.13
N GLY A 369 -17.26 12.93 14.34
CA GLY A 369 -16.52 13.36 15.54
C GLY A 369 -16.08 14.82 15.58
N ASN A 370 -15.02 15.09 16.35
CA ASN A 370 -14.60 16.43 16.77
C ASN A 370 -13.54 17.07 15.87
N GLY A 371 -12.64 16.30 15.24
CA GLY A 371 -11.60 16.84 14.36
C GLY A 371 -10.31 16.03 14.35
N VAL A 372 -9.20 16.64 13.94
CA VAL A 372 -7.89 15.98 13.84
C VAL A 372 -6.88 16.63 14.80
N HIS A 373 -6.17 15.80 15.56
CA HIS A 373 -4.99 16.21 16.31
C HIS A 373 -3.74 15.62 15.65
N SER A 374 -2.70 16.43 15.47
CA SER A 374 -1.42 15.98 14.91
C SER A 374 -0.29 16.15 15.91
N CYS A 375 0.66 15.22 15.95
CA CYS A 375 1.88 15.33 16.76
C CYS A 375 3.14 15.01 15.95
N ARG A 376 4.28 15.54 16.40
CA ARG A 376 5.59 15.27 15.78
C ARG A 376 6.06 13.88 16.19
N ILE A 377 6.55 13.12 15.22
CA ILE A 377 7.13 11.79 15.42
C ILE A 377 8.55 11.75 14.85
N ASN A 378 9.31 10.72 15.20
CA ASN A 378 10.66 10.48 14.68
C ASN A 378 11.58 11.71 14.80
N GLU A 379 11.64 12.32 15.99
CA GLU A 379 12.44 13.53 16.26
C GLU A 379 12.06 14.71 15.34
N GLY A 380 10.78 14.80 14.96
CA GLY A 380 10.28 15.83 14.04
C GLY A 380 10.52 15.52 12.56
N ARG A 381 11.01 14.34 12.19
CA ARG A 381 11.07 13.94 10.77
C ARG A 381 9.71 13.52 10.21
N GLY A 382 8.70 13.36 11.07
CA GLY A 382 7.33 13.01 10.68
C GLY A 382 6.26 13.79 11.47
N SER A 383 5.03 13.76 10.97
CA SER A 383 3.82 14.13 11.69
C SER A 383 2.86 12.94 11.69
N ALA A 384 2.32 12.53 12.83
CA ALA A 384 1.22 11.56 12.93
C ALA A 384 -0.11 12.31 13.11
N TYR A 385 -1.20 11.76 12.56
CA TYR A 385 -2.52 12.39 12.56
C TYR A 385 -3.57 11.45 13.16
N PHE A 386 -4.30 11.95 14.15
CA PHE A 386 -5.32 11.23 14.89
C PHE A 386 -6.65 11.95 14.75
N HIS A 387 -7.64 11.26 14.20
CA HIS A 387 -9.04 11.68 14.32
C HIS A 387 -9.50 11.46 15.77
N LEU A 388 -10.20 12.45 16.32
CA LEU A 388 -10.78 12.41 17.66
C LEU A 388 -12.31 12.46 17.58
N ASP A 389 -12.94 11.49 18.24
CA ASP A 389 -14.38 11.41 18.49
C ASP A 389 -14.59 11.01 19.95
N ASP A 390 -14.48 11.98 20.86
CA ASP A 390 -14.52 11.73 22.30
C ASP A 390 -15.64 12.56 22.95
N PRO A 391 -16.52 11.95 23.77
CA PRO A 391 -17.60 12.66 24.45
C PRO A 391 -17.15 13.81 25.38
N GLN A 392 -15.87 13.84 25.78
CA GLN A 392 -15.31 14.93 26.58
C GLN A 392 -15.05 16.20 25.74
N LEU A 393 -15.02 16.09 24.41
CA LEU A 393 -14.78 17.20 23.50
C LEU A 393 -16.10 17.84 23.07
N PRO A 394 -16.18 19.18 23.01
CA PRO A 394 -17.40 19.86 22.63
C PRO A 394 -17.77 19.58 21.16
N PRO A 395 -19.08 19.46 20.85
CA PRO A 395 -19.54 19.43 19.46
C PRO A 395 -19.37 20.82 18.82
N ALA A 396 -19.19 20.85 17.50
CA ALA A 396 -19.21 22.09 16.73
C ALA A 396 -20.66 22.46 16.37
N GLU A 397 -21.34 23.18 17.25
CA GLU A 397 -22.69 23.73 16.98
C GLU A 397 -22.61 24.90 15.99
N TYR A 398 -23.66 25.15 15.21
CA TYR A 398 -23.66 26.21 14.21
C TYR A 398 -23.35 27.60 14.82
N ASP A 399 -22.30 28.26 14.30
CA ASP A 399 -21.94 29.63 14.66
C ASP A 399 -22.15 30.59 13.48
N HIS A 400 -23.20 31.40 13.58
CA HIS A 400 -23.56 32.40 12.58
C HIS A 400 -22.52 33.52 12.37
N LEU A 401 -21.67 33.78 13.38
CA LEU A 401 -20.59 34.77 13.30
C LEU A 401 -19.38 34.21 12.55
N ALA A 402 -19.09 32.91 12.73
CA ALA A 402 -18.00 32.24 12.03
C ALA A 402 -18.35 31.85 10.59
N ALA A 403 -19.64 31.70 10.25
CA ALA A 403 -20.10 31.14 8.99
C ALA A 403 -19.45 31.75 7.75
N ALA A 404 -19.34 33.09 7.68
CA ALA A 404 -18.75 33.77 6.54
C ALA A 404 -17.26 33.46 6.38
N ARG A 405 -16.48 33.49 7.46
CA ARG A 405 -15.06 33.12 7.45
C ARG A 405 -14.89 31.66 7.03
N LEU A 406 -15.67 30.76 7.63
CA LEU A 406 -15.59 29.31 7.37
C LEU A 406 -15.82 28.99 5.88
N LEU A 407 -16.85 29.60 5.28
CA LEU A 407 -17.15 29.43 3.85
C LEU A 407 -16.03 29.96 2.97
N MET A 408 -15.49 31.15 3.26
CA MET A 408 -14.40 31.72 2.47
C MET A 408 -13.13 30.88 2.57
N THR A 409 -12.72 30.48 3.78
CA THR A 409 -11.55 29.61 3.99
C THR A 409 -11.74 28.26 3.28
N ALA A 410 -12.93 27.67 3.35
CA ALA A 410 -13.24 26.43 2.65
C ALA A 410 -13.06 26.56 1.12
N THR A 411 -13.48 27.68 0.53
CA THR A 411 -13.31 27.93 -0.91
C THR A 411 -11.87 28.25 -1.33
N GLU A 412 -11.01 28.65 -0.39
CA GLU A 412 -9.58 28.78 -0.65
C GLU A 412 -8.89 27.40 -0.68
N VAL A 413 -9.34 26.46 0.17
CA VAL A 413 -8.81 25.10 0.23
C VAL A 413 -9.32 24.24 -0.92
N PHE A 414 -10.62 24.36 -1.25
CA PHE A 414 -11.29 23.62 -2.33
C PHE A 414 -12.00 24.62 -3.26
N PRO A 415 -11.27 25.20 -4.24
CA PRO A 415 -11.78 26.30 -5.08
C PRO A 415 -12.66 25.83 -6.25
N SER A 416 -12.78 24.52 -6.46
CA SER A 416 -13.43 23.92 -7.64
C SER A 416 -14.92 24.24 -7.74
N ASP A 417 -15.67 24.20 -6.63
CA ASP A 417 -17.10 24.52 -6.60
C ASP A 417 -17.52 25.19 -5.28
N HIS A 418 -17.58 26.53 -5.32
CA HIS A 418 -18.03 27.34 -4.19
C HIS A 418 -19.48 27.08 -3.78
N ARG A 419 -20.37 26.74 -4.74
CA ARG A 419 -21.76 26.41 -4.41
C ARG A 419 -21.83 25.10 -3.66
N LEU A 420 -21.01 24.12 -4.05
CA LEU A 420 -20.94 22.84 -3.37
C LEU A 420 -20.47 23.00 -1.92
N VAL A 421 -19.47 23.84 -1.66
CA VAL A 421 -19.03 24.22 -0.31
C VAL A 421 -20.19 24.73 0.53
N VAL A 422 -20.95 25.69 0.00
CA VAL A 422 -22.09 26.28 0.72
C VAL A 422 -23.20 25.25 0.93
N ARG A 423 -23.51 24.41 -0.06
CA ARG A 423 -24.54 23.36 0.06
C ARG A 423 -24.17 22.35 1.13
N GLY A 424 -22.93 21.89 1.14
CA GLY A 424 -22.44 20.95 2.13
C GLY A 424 -22.46 21.52 3.54
N PHE A 425 -22.04 22.78 3.71
CA PHE A 425 -22.13 23.48 5.00
C PHE A 425 -23.57 23.62 5.51
N LEU A 426 -24.50 24.08 4.65
CA LEU A 426 -25.91 24.20 5.02
C LEU A 426 -26.54 22.85 5.33
N GLY A 427 -26.24 21.82 4.54
CA GLY A 427 -26.71 20.45 4.76
C GLY A 427 -26.21 19.86 6.07
N HIS A 428 -24.94 20.10 6.42
CA HIS A 428 -24.34 19.66 7.67
C HIS A 428 -25.09 20.17 8.90
N TYR A 429 -25.48 21.46 8.90
CA TYR A 429 -26.23 22.07 10.00
C TYR A 429 -27.75 21.95 9.85
N GLY A 430 -28.24 21.13 8.90
CA GLY A 430 -29.67 20.84 8.74
C GLY A 430 -30.53 22.01 8.28
N PHE A 431 -29.97 22.95 7.52
CA PHE A 431 -30.73 24.09 7.00
C PHE A 431 -31.82 23.66 6.01
N SER A 432 -32.98 24.31 6.11
CA SER A 432 -34.01 24.25 5.07
C SER A 432 -33.62 25.14 3.90
N LEU A 433 -33.26 24.52 2.76
CA LEU A 433 -32.64 25.22 1.64
C LEU A 433 -33.63 26.06 0.81
N LYS A 434 -33.21 27.27 0.46
CA LYS A 434 -33.81 28.17 -0.53
C LYS A 434 -32.76 28.45 -1.60
N MET A 435 -33.03 28.05 -2.85
CA MET A 435 -32.04 28.13 -3.93
C MET A 435 -32.62 28.78 -5.19
N SER A 436 -31.83 29.65 -5.81
CA SER A 436 -31.98 30.16 -7.17
C SER A 436 -30.63 30.07 -7.90
N ALA A 437 -30.58 30.55 -9.15
CA ALA A 437 -29.33 30.62 -9.91
C ALA A 437 -28.27 31.45 -9.17
N ASP A 438 -28.64 32.61 -8.66
CA ASP A 438 -27.66 33.58 -8.11
C ASP A 438 -27.52 33.51 -6.59
N VAL A 439 -28.39 32.75 -5.92
CA VAL A 439 -28.47 32.73 -4.46
C VAL A 439 -28.69 31.32 -3.93
N LEU A 440 -27.96 30.98 -2.86
CA LEU A 440 -28.17 29.78 -2.06
C LEU A 440 -28.19 30.16 -0.59
N GLY A 441 -29.18 29.68 0.14
CA GLY A 441 -29.26 29.94 1.56
C GLY A 441 -30.37 29.14 2.22
N GLY A 442 -30.76 29.54 3.41
CA GLY A 442 -31.82 28.88 4.14
C GLY A 442 -31.96 29.37 5.58
N GLU A 443 -32.81 28.67 6.31
CA GLU A 443 -33.00 28.83 7.75
C GLU A 443 -32.59 27.55 8.47
N SER A 444 -31.83 27.68 9.56
CA SER A 444 -31.43 26.56 10.42
C SER A 444 -32.60 26.09 11.28
N PRO A 445 -32.51 24.89 11.90
CA PRO A 445 -33.51 24.42 12.86
C PRO A 445 -33.72 25.37 14.06
N GLN A 446 -32.70 26.16 14.41
CA GLN A 446 -32.73 27.17 15.47
C GLN A 446 -33.15 28.56 14.96
N GLY A 447 -33.55 28.69 13.69
CA GLY A 447 -34.07 29.93 13.10
C GLY A 447 -33.01 30.91 12.60
N HIS A 448 -31.72 30.53 12.59
CA HIS A 448 -30.67 31.37 11.98
C HIS A 448 -30.83 31.41 10.46
N SER A 449 -30.68 32.58 9.85
CA SER A 449 -30.70 32.70 8.38
C SER A 449 -29.28 32.82 7.83
N LEU A 450 -28.98 32.14 6.73
CA LEU A 450 -27.75 32.32 5.96
C LEU A 450 -28.09 32.41 4.48
N MET A 451 -27.64 33.46 3.81
CA MET A 451 -27.85 33.70 2.39
C MET A 451 -26.50 34.01 1.73
N VAL A 452 -26.17 33.27 0.67
CA VAL A 452 -24.94 33.41 -0.11
C VAL A 452 -25.30 33.73 -1.55
N GLY A 453 -24.81 34.87 -2.04
CA GLY A 453 -24.94 35.27 -3.44
C GLY A 453 -23.72 34.82 -4.25
N PHE A 454 -23.93 34.48 -5.51
CA PHE A 454 -22.90 34.02 -6.44
C PHE A 454 -22.74 34.94 -7.65
N THR A 455 -21.55 34.88 -8.26
CA THR A 455 -21.32 35.42 -9.61
C THR A 455 -21.88 34.47 -10.66
N ASP A 456 -21.97 34.94 -11.91
CA ASP A 456 -22.35 34.11 -13.07
C ASP A 456 -21.37 32.94 -13.29
N THR A 457 -20.13 33.06 -12.78
CA THR A 457 -19.10 32.01 -12.80
C THR A 457 -19.15 31.09 -11.58
N GLY A 458 -20.15 31.25 -10.70
CA GLY A 458 -20.36 30.39 -9.54
C GLY A 458 -19.53 30.72 -8.30
N LEU A 459 -18.76 31.83 -8.29
CA LEU A 459 -17.95 32.23 -7.13
C LEU A 459 -18.82 32.94 -6.09
N ILE A 460 -18.45 32.83 -4.81
CA ILE A 460 -19.11 33.59 -3.73
C ILE A 460 -18.90 35.09 -3.97
N LYS A 461 -20.00 35.83 -4.06
CA LYS A 461 -20.04 37.28 -4.25
C LYS A 461 -20.37 38.03 -2.96
N ALA A 462 -21.27 37.48 -2.15
CA ALA A 462 -21.71 38.10 -0.91
C ALA A 462 -22.25 37.04 0.05
N ILE A 463 -22.06 37.23 1.35
CA ILE A 463 -22.61 36.38 2.41
C ILE A 463 -23.35 37.28 3.39
N SER A 464 -24.59 36.92 3.73
CA SER A 464 -25.41 37.57 4.74
C SER A 464 -25.88 36.51 5.74
N SER A 465 -25.54 36.70 7.01
CA SER A 465 -26.02 35.86 8.11
C SER A 465 -26.87 36.69 9.08
N GLY A 466 -27.88 36.04 9.66
CA GLY A 466 -28.79 36.63 10.63
C GLY A 466 -29.02 35.68 11.81
N ALA A 467 -29.07 36.22 13.01
CA ALA A 467 -29.37 35.45 14.21
C ALA A 467 -30.85 34.99 14.22
N GLY A 468 -31.09 33.79 14.75
CA GLY A 468 -32.45 33.33 15.05
C GLY A 468 -33.08 34.14 16.18
N ARG A 469 -34.40 34.03 16.34
CA ARG A 469 -35.08 34.61 17.50
C ARG A 469 -34.73 33.76 18.72
N GLU A 470 -34.05 34.35 19.70
CA GLU A 470 -33.82 33.76 21.03
C GLU A 470 -35.11 33.36 21.74
#